data_AF-A0AAU9WUL5-F1
#
_entry.id   AF-A0AAU9WUL5-F1
#
_cell.length_a   1.000
_cell.length_b   1.000
_cell.length_c   1.000
_cell.angle_alpha   90.00
_cell.angle_beta   90.00
_cell.angle_gamma   90.00
#
_symmetry.space_group_name_H-M   'P 1'
#
loop_
_entity.id
_entity.type
_entity.pdbx_description
1 polymer ?
#
loop_
_entity_poly.entity_id
_entity_poly.type
_entity_poly.pdbx_seq_one_letter_code
_entity_poly.pdbx_strand_id
1 'polypeptide(L)'
;IETEQEWEFIENAIHNREGSECGEWFIGLEMNITSVNRTWINGEPLTIDKWDKSSPEPNDFYGMIHEEFPPGMKGSFSTITKRISTVQRGWICEKESGSSITVFIPTMVITNDNSSSLPTVLIIAASSAAVFFVVLIILIAVILLRRRNRQRKGKEVRH
;
A
#
# COMPACT_ATOMS: atom_id res chain seq x y z
N ILE A 1 10.40 1.14 -9.26
CA ILE A 1 10.26 0.01 -10.22
C ILE A 1 11.54 -0.07 -11.05
N GLU A 2 12.65 -0.31 -10.37
CA GLU A 2 14.00 -0.25 -10.89
C GLU A 2 14.48 -1.61 -11.41
N THR A 3 13.73 -2.68 -11.11
CA THR A 3 14.09 -4.07 -11.44
C THR A 3 12.96 -4.83 -12.11
N GLU A 4 13.30 -5.88 -12.87
CA GLU A 4 12.34 -6.82 -13.46
C GLU A 4 11.47 -7.49 -12.40
N GLN A 5 12.04 -7.81 -11.24
CA GLN A 5 11.33 -8.44 -10.13
C GLN A 5 10.30 -7.51 -9.50
N GLU A 6 10.64 -6.24 -9.32
CA GLU A 6 9.67 -5.24 -8.89
C GLU A 6 8.57 -5.07 -9.92
N TRP A 7 8.93 -4.99 -11.20
CA TRP A 7 7.94 -4.87 -12.27
C TRP A 7 6.96 -6.05 -12.27
N GLU A 8 7.45 -7.28 -12.19
CA GLU A 8 6.63 -8.49 -12.12
C GLU A 8 5.74 -8.50 -10.87
N PHE A 9 6.26 -8.03 -9.73
CA PHE A 9 5.46 -7.89 -8.52
C PHE A 9 4.31 -6.89 -8.72
N ILE A 10 4.59 -5.72 -9.30
CA ILE A 10 3.57 -4.70 -9.56
C ILE A 10 2.54 -5.19 -10.58
N GLU A 11 2.98 -5.76 -11.70
CA GLU A 11 2.11 -6.30 -12.76
C GLU A 11 1.10 -7.31 -12.19
N ASN A 12 1.56 -8.25 -11.38
CA ASN A 12 0.69 -9.21 -10.71
C ASN A 12 -0.25 -8.54 -9.70
N ALA A 13 0.23 -7.51 -8.98
CA ALA A 13 -0.54 -6.83 -7.95
C ALA A 13 -1.65 -5.93 -8.50
N ILE A 14 -1.53 -5.41 -9.73
CA ILE A 14 -2.54 -4.53 -10.34
C ILE A 14 -3.66 -5.29 -11.05
N HIS A 15 -3.44 -6.54 -11.48
CA HIS A 15 -4.38 -7.31 -12.32
C HIS A 15 -5.78 -7.58 -11.72
N ASN A 16 -5.97 -7.41 -10.41
CA ASN A 16 -7.29 -7.55 -9.79
C ASN A 16 -7.61 -6.39 -8.85
N ARG A 17 -6.96 -5.25 -9.07
CA ARG A 17 -7.01 -4.15 -8.11
C ARG A 17 -8.04 -3.11 -8.52
N GLU A 18 -9.01 -2.90 -7.65
CA GLU A 18 -9.89 -1.73 -7.73
C GLU A 18 -9.08 -0.48 -7.37
N GLY A 19 -9.13 0.56 -8.21
CA GLY A 19 -8.39 1.80 -7.95
C GLY A 19 -8.14 2.69 -9.17
N SER A 20 -8.45 2.21 -10.37
CA SER A 20 -8.46 3.02 -11.59
C SER A 20 -9.68 2.64 -12.42
N GLU A 21 -10.45 3.62 -12.87
CA GLU A 21 -11.61 3.39 -13.74
C GLU A 21 -11.19 2.81 -15.10
N CYS A 22 -9.94 3.01 -15.50
CA CYS A 22 -9.39 2.60 -16.79
C CYS A 22 -8.30 1.53 -16.69
N GLY A 23 -8.06 0.96 -15.50
CA GLY A 23 -7.01 -0.04 -15.30
C GLY A 23 -5.60 0.53 -15.48
N GLU A 24 -5.39 1.78 -15.11
CA GLU A 24 -4.10 2.48 -15.25
C GLU A 24 -3.75 3.30 -14.00
N TRP A 25 -2.47 3.29 -13.60
CA TRP A 25 -2.01 3.95 -12.38
C TRP A 25 -0.81 4.84 -12.67
N PHE A 26 -0.77 5.99 -12.00
CA PHE A 26 0.44 6.80 -11.96
C PHE A 26 1.54 6.07 -11.22
N ILE A 27 2.73 6.10 -11.80
CA ILE A 27 3.97 5.62 -11.21
C ILE A 27 4.93 6.80 -11.06
N GLY A 28 5.92 6.68 -10.19
CA GLY A 28 6.88 7.73 -9.91
C GLY A 28 7.89 8.00 -11.04
N LEU A 29 7.51 7.88 -12.31
CA LEU A 29 8.37 8.16 -13.46
C LEU A 29 8.04 9.55 -14.00
N GLU A 30 9.03 10.43 -14.05
CA GLU A 30 8.85 11.81 -14.53
C GLU A 30 9.85 12.17 -15.63
N MET A 31 9.40 13.01 -16.58
CA MET A 31 10.26 13.61 -17.58
C MET A 31 10.99 14.82 -17.00
N ASN A 32 12.31 14.78 -17.06
CA ASN A 32 13.15 15.95 -16.82
C ASN A 32 13.14 16.87 -18.05
N ILE A 33 12.47 18.02 -17.94
CA ILE A 33 12.27 18.97 -19.04
C ILE A 33 13.57 19.52 -19.66
N THR A 34 14.66 19.55 -18.89
CA THR A 34 15.94 20.13 -19.33
C THR A 34 16.77 19.12 -20.12
N SER A 35 16.73 17.86 -19.72
CA SER A 35 17.51 16.78 -20.36
C SER A 35 16.70 15.91 -21.31
N VAL A 36 15.36 16.03 -21.31
CA VAL A 36 14.42 15.17 -22.06
C VAL A 36 14.54 13.69 -21.63
N ASN A 37 15.20 13.42 -20.50
CA ASN A 37 15.36 12.10 -19.94
C ASN A 37 14.25 11.78 -18.95
N ARG A 38 13.93 10.50 -18.81
CA ARG A 38 12.97 10.00 -17.81
C ARG A 38 13.72 9.39 -16.64
N THR A 39 13.37 9.81 -15.45
CA THR A 39 13.95 9.34 -14.20
C THR A 39 12.84 9.03 -13.21
N TRP A 40 13.10 8.10 -12.31
CA TRP A 40 12.24 7.89 -11.16
C TRP A 40 12.30 9.13 -10.24
N ILE A 41 11.22 9.40 -9.50
CA ILE A 41 11.13 10.55 -8.57
C ILE A 41 12.16 10.49 -7.43
N ASN A 42 12.71 9.30 -7.15
CA ASN A 42 13.82 9.10 -6.21
C ASN A 42 15.20 9.47 -6.82
N GLY A 43 15.25 9.84 -8.10
CA GLY A 43 16.47 10.22 -8.83
C GLY A 43 17.15 9.06 -9.58
N GLU A 44 16.68 7.82 -9.40
CA GLU A 44 17.24 6.67 -10.08
C GLU A 44 16.93 6.69 -11.60
N PRO A 45 17.84 6.19 -12.45
CA PRO A 45 17.60 6.12 -13.88
C PRO A 45 16.58 5.03 -14.23
N LEU A 46 15.82 5.23 -15.31
CA LEU A 46 15.00 4.17 -15.88
C LEU A 46 15.90 3.14 -16.59
N THR A 47 15.95 1.91 -16.06
CA THR A 47 16.81 0.82 -16.54
C THR A 47 16.05 -0.33 -17.20
N ILE A 48 14.74 -0.43 -16.97
CA ILE A 48 13.87 -1.47 -17.53
C ILE A 48 13.10 -0.94 -18.74
N ASP A 49 12.95 -1.79 -19.76
CA ASP A 49 12.20 -1.47 -20.98
C ASP A 49 10.86 -2.21 -20.99
N LYS A 50 9.82 -1.51 -20.55
CA LYS A 50 8.44 -2.01 -20.44
C LYS A 50 7.44 -1.15 -21.20
N TRP A 51 7.92 -0.31 -22.11
CA TRP A 51 7.08 0.61 -22.85
C TRP A 51 6.08 -0.13 -23.73
N ASP A 52 4.87 0.42 -23.83
CA ASP A 52 3.99 0.09 -24.94
C ASP A 52 4.59 0.58 -26.27
N LYS A 53 4.08 0.08 -27.41
CA LYS A 53 4.63 0.38 -28.75
C LYS A 53 4.54 1.85 -29.17
N SER A 54 3.60 2.59 -28.60
CA SER A 54 3.37 4.01 -28.85
C SER A 54 4.11 4.91 -27.85
N SER A 55 4.79 4.30 -26.87
CA SER A 55 5.43 5.01 -25.78
C SER A 55 6.95 4.87 -25.83
N PRO A 56 7.69 5.84 -25.26
CA PRO A 56 7.15 7.02 -24.60
C PRO A 56 6.91 8.21 -25.54
N GLU A 57 5.88 9.01 -25.27
CA GLU A 57 5.54 10.21 -26.06
C GLU A 57 6.42 11.40 -25.62
N PRO A 58 7.07 12.14 -26.54
CA PRO A 58 8.07 13.16 -26.20
C PRO A 58 7.57 14.33 -25.34
N ASN A 59 6.28 14.66 -25.39
CA ASN A 59 5.70 15.83 -24.71
C ASN A 59 4.92 15.47 -23.44
N ASP A 60 4.94 14.21 -23.05
CA ASP A 60 4.28 13.74 -21.84
C ASP A 60 5.23 13.78 -20.64
N PHE A 61 4.68 14.14 -19.48
CA PHE A 61 5.49 14.46 -18.29
C PHE A 61 5.51 13.33 -17.26
N TYR A 62 4.46 12.52 -17.20
CA TYR A 62 4.28 11.50 -16.18
C TYR A 62 4.19 10.12 -16.80
N GLY A 63 4.80 9.13 -16.14
CA GLY A 63 4.65 7.72 -16.49
C GLY A 63 3.44 7.09 -15.82
N MET A 64 2.87 6.10 -16.51
CA MET A 64 1.80 5.25 -16.02
C MET A 64 2.18 3.79 -16.20
N ILE A 65 1.57 2.92 -15.41
CA ILE A 65 1.52 1.48 -15.65
C ILE A 65 0.08 1.05 -15.90
N HIS A 66 -0.10 0.16 -16.88
CA HIS A 66 -1.40 -0.39 -17.24
C HIS A 66 -1.57 -1.80 -16.71
N GLU A 67 -2.79 -2.12 -16.30
CA GLU A 67 -3.21 -3.49 -16.04
C GLU A 67 -3.02 -4.32 -17.30
N GLU A 68 -3.58 -3.84 -18.40
CA GLU A 68 -3.45 -4.41 -19.74
C GLU A 68 -3.72 -3.34 -20.79
N PHE A 69 -2.67 -2.83 -21.45
CA PHE A 69 -2.80 -1.91 -22.58
C PHE A 69 -1.52 -1.85 -23.43
N PRO A 70 -1.59 -1.98 -24.77
CA PRO A 70 -2.74 -2.42 -25.55
C PRO A 70 -3.17 -3.84 -25.16
N PRO A 71 -4.34 -4.32 -25.65
CA PRO A 71 -4.79 -5.69 -25.36
C PRO A 71 -3.71 -6.75 -25.58
N GLY A 72 -3.50 -7.60 -24.58
CA GLY A 72 -2.43 -8.60 -24.54
C GLY A 72 -1.09 -8.13 -23.97
N MET A 73 -0.95 -6.86 -23.57
CA MET A 73 0.28 -6.32 -22.95
C MET A 73 0.01 -5.86 -21.52
N LYS A 74 0.34 -6.72 -20.55
CA LYS A 74 0.18 -6.45 -19.12
C LYS A 74 1.36 -5.70 -18.54
N GLY A 75 1.10 -4.82 -17.57
CA GLY A 75 2.14 -4.07 -16.85
C GLY A 75 2.94 -3.12 -17.75
N SER A 76 2.43 -2.77 -18.93
CA SER A 76 3.13 -1.89 -19.86
C SER A 76 3.20 -0.47 -19.31
N PHE A 77 4.26 0.24 -19.70
CA PHE A 77 4.44 1.64 -19.39
C PHE A 77 3.92 2.50 -20.54
N SER A 78 3.23 3.57 -20.16
CA SER A 78 2.92 4.66 -21.06
C SER A 78 3.24 5.99 -20.43
N THR A 79 3.08 7.06 -21.20
CA THR A 79 3.20 8.42 -20.69
C THR A 79 1.87 9.17 -20.81
N ILE A 80 1.72 10.27 -20.07
CA ILE A 80 0.57 11.16 -20.18
C ILE A 80 0.92 12.63 -19.94
N THR A 81 0.25 13.55 -20.66
CA THR A 81 0.33 14.98 -20.37
C THR A 81 -0.44 15.34 -19.09
N LYS A 82 -0.03 16.44 -18.45
CA LYS A 82 -0.75 17.04 -17.31
C LYS A 82 -2.22 17.40 -17.62
N ARG A 83 -2.57 17.63 -18.90
CA ARG A 83 -3.90 18.08 -19.33
C ARG A 83 -4.94 16.96 -19.43
N ILE A 84 -4.52 15.71 -19.60
CA ILE A 84 -5.42 14.52 -19.71
C ILE A 84 -5.60 13.86 -18.33
N SER A 85 -5.38 14.63 -17.26
CA SER A 85 -5.54 14.17 -15.86
C SER A 85 -6.99 14.28 -15.34
N THR A 86 -7.97 14.58 -16.19
CA THR A 86 -9.38 14.66 -15.78
C THR A 86 -9.99 13.31 -15.46
N VAL A 87 -9.35 12.21 -15.86
CA VAL A 87 -9.73 10.85 -15.46
C VAL A 87 -9.07 10.56 -14.12
N GLN A 88 -9.88 10.12 -13.14
CA GLN A 88 -9.39 9.76 -11.82
C GLN A 88 -8.57 8.47 -11.92
N ARG A 89 -7.27 8.58 -11.66
CA ARG A 89 -6.33 7.45 -11.64
C ARG A 89 -5.73 7.30 -10.26
N GLY A 90 -5.51 6.05 -9.86
CA GLY A 90 -4.76 5.73 -8.65
C GLY A 90 -3.28 6.00 -8.81
N TRP A 91 -2.58 6.05 -7.67
CA TRP A 91 -1.12 6.19 -7.60
C TRP A 91 -0.51 4.93 -6.99
N ILE A 92 0.63 4.52 -7.53
CA ILE A 92 1.46 3.47 -6.98
C ILE A 92 2.62 4.13 -6.25
N CYS A 93 2.63 4.01 -4.92
CA CYS A 93 3.70 4.55 -4.09
C CYS A 93 4.56 3.42 -3.53
N GLU A 94 5.87 3.65 -3.56
CA GLU A 94 6.85 2.86 -2.82
C GLU A 94 7.08 3.49 -1.45
N LYS A 95 7.31 2.64 -0.45
CA LYS A 95 7.71 3.06 0.89
C LYS A 95 9.04 2.42 1.25
N GLU A 96 10.02 3.23 1.62
CA GLU A 96 11.26 2.73 2.20
C GLU A 96 10.97 1.94 3.48
N SER A 97 11.38 0.67 3.49
CA SER A 97 11.40 -0.14 4.70
C SER A 97 12.78 0.00 5.33
N GLY A 98 12.84 0.63 6.51
CA GLY A 98 14.08 0.79 7.27
C GLY A 98 14.79 -0.56 7.46
N SER A 99 16.09 -0.57 7.17
CA SER A 99 16.95 -1.75 7.10
C SER A 99 16.82 -2.70 8.30
N SER A 100 16.41 -3.94 8.03
CA SER A 100 16.90 -5.16 8.68
C SER A 100 16.66 -6.34 7.75
N ILE A 101 17.72 -7.09 7.49
CA ILE A 101 17.78 -8.23 6.56
C ILE A 101 16.68 -9.24 6.91
N THR A 102 15.56 -9.16 6.19
CA THR A 102 14.56 -10.22 6.03
C THR A 102 13.76 -9.86 4.79
N VAL A 103 14.01 -10.60 3.70
CA VAL A 103 13.16 -10.77 2.50
C VAL A 103 12.38 -9.53 2.07
N PHE A 104 12.86 -8.87 1.02
CA PHE A 104 12.15 -7.80 0.31
C PHE A 104 10.75 -8.27 -0.09
N ILE A 105 9.74 -7.82 0.65
CA ILE A 105 8.36 -7.75 0.18
C ILE A 105 8.03 -6.26 0.13
N PRO A 106 8.09 -5.60 -1.06
CA PRO A 106 7.69 -4.21 -1.18
C PRO A 106 6.21 -4.08 -0.79
N THR A 107 5.96 -3.46 0.36
CA THR A 107 4.60 -3.18 0.82
C THR A 107 4.14 -1.89 0.17
N MET A 108 3.42 -1.99 -0.95
CA MET A 108 2.79 -0.83 -1.60
C MET A 108 1.70 -0.23 -0.71
N VAL A 109 1.78 1.08 -0.45
CA VAL A 109 0.72 1.87 0.18
C VAL A 109 0.12 2.77 -0.89
N ILE A 110 -1.19 2.66 -1.16
CA ILE A 110 -1.90 3.56 -2.08
C ILE A 110 -2.69 4.57 -1.24
N THR A 111 -2.41 5.87 -1.42
CA THR A 111 -3.15 6.97 -0.78
C THR A 111 -4.04 7.66 -1.82
N ASN A 112 -5.34 7.70 -1.56
CA ASN A 112 -6.28 8.54 -2.31
C ASN A 112 -6.41 9.90 -1.61
N ASP A 113 -5.67 10.89 -2.08
CA ASP A 113 -5.73 12.25 -1.53
C ASP A 113 -6.94 12.99 -2.12
N ASN A 114 -8.14 12.57 -1.73
CA ASN A 114 -9.39 13.32 -1.90
C ASN A 114 -10.40 12.92 -0.82
N SER A 115 -10.01 13.10 0.44
CA SER A 115 -10.94 13.44 1.53
C SER A 115 -10.13 13.76 2.78
N SER A 116 -10.44 14.91 3.37
CA SER A 116 -10.18 15.19 4.78
C SER A 116 -10.71 14.03 5.62
N SER A 117 -9.82 13.32 6.30
CA SER A 117 -10.07 12.10 7.08
C SER A 117 -10.57 10.93 6.20
N LEU A 118 -9.89 9.79 6.06
CA LEU A 118 -9.60 8.87 7.16
C LEU A 118 -9.09 7.50 6.57
N PRO A 119 -7.79 7.28 6.30
CA PRO A 119 -7.24 5.91 6.24
C PRO A 119 -6.72 5.46 7.61
N THR A 120 -6.79 6.31 8.63
CA THR A 120 -6.32 6.03 9.99
C THR A 120 -7.26 5.13 10.78
N VAL A 121 -8.54 4.99 10.39
CA VAL A 121 -9.53 4.26 11.21
C VAL A 121 -9.64 2.78 10.88
N LEU A 122 -9.26 2.32 9.69
CA LEU A 122 -9.28 0.88 9.42
C LEU A 122 -8.09 0.11 10.03
N ILE A 123 -6.99 0.79 10.36
CA ILE A 123 -5.84 0.17 11.05
C ILE A 123 -6.09 0.06 12.58
N ILE A 124 -7.07 0.80 13.12
CA ILE A 124 -7.43 0.74 14.55
C ILE A 124 -8.40 -0.43 14.85
N ALA A 125 -9.05 -1.02 13.84
CA ALA A 125 -10.05 -2.08 14.06
C ALA A 125 -9.45 -3.48 14.30
N ALA A 126 -8.21 -3.76 13.89
CA ALA A 126 -7.61 -5.09 14.07
C ALA A 126 -6.96 -5.33 15.45
N SER A 127 -6.69 -4.26 16.21
CA SER A 127 -6.03 -4.35 17.52
C SER A 127 -7.00 -4.36 18.71
N SER A 128 -8.31 -4.24 18.46
CA SER A 128 -9.31 -4.12 19.52
C SER A 128 -9.66 -5.46 20.17
N ALA A 129 -9.76 -6.54 19.38
CA ALA A 129 -10.14 -7.86 19.91
C ALA A 129 -9.14 -8.37 20.95
N ALA A 130 -7.82 -8.31 20.66
CA ALA A 130 -6.79 -8.78 21.59
C ALA A 130 -6.78 -8.00 22.91
N VAL A 131 -6.96 -6.67 22.86
CA VAL A 131 -7.04 -5.84 24.07
C VAL A 131 -8.27 -6.19 24.90
N PHE A 132 -9.44 -6.38 24.27
CA PHE A 132 -10.64 -6.82 24.97
C PHE A 132 -10.49 -8.23 25.59
N PHE A 133 -9.83 -9.16 24.91
CA PHE A 133 -9.54 -10.49 25.47
C PHE A 133 -8.65 -10.42 26.72
N VAL A 134 -7.60 -9.60 26.70
CA VAL A 134 -6.72 -9.42 27.86
C VAL A 134 -7.47 -8.79 29.04
N VAL A 135 -8.26 -7.74 28.80
CA VAL A 135 -9.07 -7.09 29.85
C VAL A 135 -10.11 -8.06 30.44
N LEU A 136 -10.76 -8.87 29.59
CA LEU A 136 -11.73 -9.88 30.03
C LEU A 136 -11.08 -10.94 30.93
N ILE A 137 -9.90 -11.44 30.57
CA ILE A 137 -9.14 -12.42 31.38
C ILE A 137 -8.81 -11.83 32.77
N ILE A 138 -8.33 -10.58 32.82
CA ILE A 138 -8.00 -9.90 34.08
C ILE A 138 -9.24 -9.76 34.96
N LEU A 139 -10.39 -9.35 34.40
CA LEU A 139 -11.64 -9.22 35.15
C LEU A 139 -12.12 -10.55 35.73
N ILE A 140 -12.07 -11.63 34.93
CA ILE A 140 -12.44 -12.98 35.40
C ILE A 140 -11.52 -13.41 36.56
N ALA A 141 -10.21 -13.22 36.44
CA ALA A 141 -9.25 -13.55 37.49
C ALA A 141 -9.54 -12.79 38.80
N VAL A 142 -9.83 -11.50 38.72
CA VAL A 142 -10.18 -10.68 39.90
C VAL A 142 -11.47 -11.15 40.56
N ILE A 143 -12.50 -11.50 39.77
CA ILE A 143 -13.77 -12.01 40.29
C ILE A 143 -13.55 -13.36 41.00
N LEU A 144 -12.77 -14.26 40.41
CA LEU A 144 -12.45 -15.56 41.01
C LEU A 144 -11.64 -15.41 42.31
N LEU A 145 -10.65 -14.51 42.34
CA LEU A 145 -9.88 -14.20 43.55
C LEU A 145 -10.76 -13.63 44.67
N ARG A 146 -11.67 -12.69 44.34
CA ARG A 146 -12.63 -12.14 45.32
C ARG A 146 -13.58 -13.20 45.85
N ARG A 147 -14.09 -14.10 45.00
CA ARG A 147 -14.93 -15.23 45.42
C ARG A 147 -14.15 -16.17 46.34
N ARG A 148 -12.91 -16.52 45.99
CA ARG A 148 -12.04 -17.37 46.83
C ARG A 148 -11.74 -16.72 48.18
N ASN A 149 -11.52 -15.40 48.22
CA ASN A 149 -11.26 -14.69 49.48
C ASN A 149 -12.50 -14.65 50.38
N ARG A 150 -13.71 -14.47 49.82
CA ARG A 150 -14.97 -14.58 50.59
C ARG A 150 -15.18 -15.99 51.16
N GLN A 151 -14.87 -17.03 50.39
CA GLN A 151 -14.94 -18.43 50.84
C GLN A 151 -13.91 -18.74 51.94
N ARG A 152 -12.74 -18.08 51.93
CA ARG A 152 -11.74 -18.22 53.01
C ARG A 152 -12.19 -17.51 54.29
N LYS A 153 -12.68 -16.27 54.21
CA LYS A 153 -13.24 -15.55 55.38
C LYS A 153 -14.47 -16.23 55.99
N GLY A 154 -15.29 -16.89 55.18
CA GLY A 154 -16.45 -17.65 55.68
C GLY A 154 -16.11 -18.95 56.41
N LYS A 155 -14.88 -19.46 56.28
CA LYS A 155 -14.40 -20.67 56.99
C LYS A 155 -13.67 -20.35 58.29
N GLU A 156 -13.23 -19.11 58.50
CA GLU A 156 -12.51 -18.69 59.71
C GLU A 156 -13.44 -18.27 60.86
N VAL A 157 -14.74 -18.10 60.60
CA VAL A 157 -15.77 -17.74 61.60
C VAL A 157 -16.46 -18.99 62.20
N ARG A 158 -16.00 -20.20 61.87
CA ARG A 158 -16.60 -21.46 62.32
C ARG A 158 -15.59 -22.39 63.01
N HIS A 159 -14.80 -21.82 63.92
CA HIS A 159 -14.02 -22.52 64.94
C HIS A 159 -14.22 -21.86 66.28
#